data_AF-A0A7K0VIQ4-F1
#
_entry.id   AF-A0A7K0VIQ4-F1
#
_cell.length_a   1.000
_cell.length_b   1.000
_cell.length_c   1.000
_cell.angle_alpha   90.00
_cell.angle_beta   90.00
_cell.angle_gamma   90.00
#
_symmetry.space_group_name_H-M   'P 1'
#
loop_
_entity.id
_entity.type
_entity.pdbx_description
1 polymer ?
#
loop_
_entity_poly.entity_id
_entity_poly.type
_entity_poly.pdbx_seq_one_letter_code
_entity_poly.pdbx_strand_id
1 'polypeptide(L)'
;QIVVCPGVNDGAILDDTLAGVLDQYPELASIACVPLGLSKFNAEGAMREHTLEEANAVVDTVHDWQDLFKTVVGHRMVFAADEYYLMTGRPFPDADTYAGFEMHEDGIGMARTFEMEFSGKVDTPVGPQAGFFASVDGAPAEGYRAPRNPAGDTGLRGCGGDAVTEGSVQLRPRASAPIGILTGVFGAQVLTPLVAELGRDDVRVIAVPNLFFGGNTAVTGLMVGEDIARVLSQEPLTHRYLLPDVCLSEGRFLDGTTVDSLPRSVEVIATNGIALRHALEVGR
;
A
#
# COMPACT_ATOMS: atom_id res chain seq x y z
N GLN A 1 -13.89 2.14 8.95
CA GLN A 1 -13.73 1.47 7.65
C GLN A 1 -14.95 0.58 7.34
N ILE A 2 -15.44 0.64 6.11
CA ILE A 2 -16.46 -0.24 5.52
C ILE A 2 -15.78 -1.01 4.39
N VAL A 3 -15.74 -2.34 4.49
CA VAL A 3 -15.39 -3.20 3.35
C VAL A 3 -16.66 -3.37 2.53
N VAL A 4 -16.65 -2.85 1.30
CA VAL A 4 -17.78 -2.98 0.39
C VAL A 4 -17.64 -4.30 -0.35
N CYS A 5 -18.69 -5.11 -0.29
CA CYS A 5 -18.78 -6.46 -0.82
C CYS A 5 -19.90 -6.49 -1.87
N PRO A 6 -19.57 -6.78 -3.14
CA PRO A 6 -20.54 -6.77 -4.24
C PRO A 6 -21.74 -7.69 -4.00
N GLY A 7 -22.95 -7.15 -4.14
CA GLY A 7 -24.21 -7.85 -3.90
C GLY A 7 -24.53 -8.17 -2.43
N VAL A 8 -23.74 -7.66 -1.48
CA VAL A 8 -23.94 -7.88 -0.04
C VAL A 8 -24.25 -6.58 0.69
N ASN A 9 -23.41 -5.56 0.53
CA ASN A 9 -23.55 -4.27 1.20
C ASN A 9 -23.15 -3.07 0.31
N ASP A 10 -23.24 -3.24 -1.01
CA ASP A 10 -23.06 -2.19 -2.02
C ASP A 10 -24.41 -1.57 -2.46
N GLY A 11 -24.35 -0.59 -3.36
CA GLY A 11 -25.53 0.10 -3.90
C GLY A 11 -26.42 0.69 -2.81
N ALA A 12 -27.72 0.40 -2.87
CA ALA A 12 -28.72 0.95 -1.93
C ALA A 12 -28.43 0.62 -0.46
N ILE A 13 -27.76 -0.50 -0.17
CA ILE A 13 -27.40 -0.85 1.21
C ILE A 13 -26.27 0.05 1.72
N LEU A 14 -25.33 0.44 0.84
CA LEU A 14 -24.29 1.40 1.17
C LEU A 14 -24.90 2.79 1.41
N ASP A 15 -25.84 3.22 0.58
CA ASP A 15 -26.61 4.45 0.78
C ASP A 15 -27.33 4.46 2.13
N ASP A 16 -28.09 3.41 2.45
CA ASP A 16 -28.80 3.27 3.72
C ASP A 16 -27.82 3.31 4.92
N THR A 17 -26.65 2.69 4.77
CA THR A 17 -25.59 2.71 5.79
C THR A 17 -25.09 4.14 6.04
N LEU A 18 -24.77 4.88 4.97
CA LEU A 18 -24.26 6.25 5.09
C LEU A 18 -25.35 7.22 5.60
N ALA A 19 -26.61 7.01 5.22
CA ALA A 19 -27.74 7.74 5.77
C ALA A 19 -27.90 7.49 7.28
N GLY A 20 -27.80 6.23 7.71
CA GLY A 20 -27.83 5.86 9.12
C GLY A 20 -26.67 6.47 9.91
N VAL A 21 -25.47 6.53 9.32
CA VAL A 21 -24.32 7.19 9.95
C VAL A 21 -24.55 8.69 10.10
N LEU A 22 -25.11 9.36 9.07
CA LEU A 22 -25.46 10.78 9.17
C LEU A 22 -26.47 11.06 10.28
N ASP A 23 -27.50 10.21 10.41
CA ASP A 23 -28.58 10.40 11.38
C ASP A 23 -28.15 10.08 12.82
N GLN A 24 -27.43 8.97 13.03
CA GLN A 24 -27.15 8.43 14.36
C GLN A 24 -25.74 8.77 14.88
N TYR A 25 -24.79 9.07 13.98
CA TYR A 25 -23.39 9.30 14.32
C TYR A 25 -22.79 10.53 13.60
N PRO A 26 -23.43 11.72 13.67
CA PRO A 26 -22.97 12.91 12.95
C PRO A 26 -21.61 13.45 13.45
N GLU A 27 -21.14 13.02 14.62
CA GLU A 27 -19.84 13.40 15.19
C GLU A 27 -18.71 12.42 14.82
N LEU A 28 -18.99 11.37 14.03
CA LEU A 28 -17.95 10.45 13.57
C LEU A 28 -16.94 11.23 12.71
N ALA A 29 -15.65 11.01 12.93
CA ALA A 29 -14.62 11.79 12.24
C ALA A 29 -14.57 11.46 10.73
N SER A 30 -14.49 10.17 10.41
CA SER A 30 -14.27 9.72 9.04
C SER A 30 -14.66 8.24 8.83
N ILE A 31 -14.92 7.89 7.57
CA ILE A 31 -15.33 6.57 7.08
C ILE A 31 -14.54 6.28 5.81
N ALA A 32 -13.65 5.30 5.85
CA ALA A 32 -13.04 4.73 4.66
C ALA A 32 -13.94 3.63 4.05
N CYS A 33 -14.31 3.75 2.78
CA CYS A 33 -14.91 2.69 1.98
C CYS A 33 -13.83 2.03 1.13
N VAL A 34 -13.57 0.75 1.37
CA VAL A 34 -12.51 -0.02 0.71
C VAL A 34 -13.10 -1.20 -0.06
N PRO A 35 -12.49 -1.60 -1.20
CA PRO A 35 -12.93 -2.79 -1.92
C PRO A 35 -12.59 -4.06 -1.13
N LEU A 36 -13.37 -5.11 -1.36
CA LEU A 36 -13.07 -6.43 -0.83
C LEU A 36 -11.81 -7.02 -1.47
N GLY A 37 -10.75 -7.19 -0.67
CA GLY A 37 -9.57 -7.93 -1.05
C GLY A 37 -9.77 -9.44 -0.88
N LEU A 38 -9.65 -10.20 -1.97
CA LEU A 38 -9.76 -11.66 -1.93
C LEU A 38 -8.40 -12.34 -2.11
N SER A 39 -8.24 -13.44 -1.39
CA SER A 39 -7.13 -14.37 -1.61
C SER A 39 -7.64 -15.71 -2.14
N LYS A 40 -6.80 -16.45 -2.85
CA LYS A 40 -7.09 -17.84 -3.30
C LYS A 40 -7.31 -18.82 -2.15
N PHE A 41 -7.00 -18.43 -0.92
CA PHE A 41 -7.24 -19.21 0.30
C PHE A 41 -8.62 -18.93 0.91
N ASN A 42 -9.36 -17.93 0.40
CA ASN A 42 -10.73 -17.67 0.82
C ASN A 42 -11.65 -18.79 0.34
N ALA A 43 -12.37 -19.41 1.28
CA ALA A 43 -13.31 -20.50 0.99
C ALA A 43 -14.76 -20.02 0.85
N GLU A 44 -15.04 -18.75 1.13
CA GLU A 44 -16.40 -18.19 1.08
C GLU A 44 -16.82 -17.90 -0.35
N GLY A 45 -17.73 -18.71 -0.90
CA GLY A 45 -18.18 -18.62 -2.28
C GLY A 45 -19.11 -17.44 -2.58
N ALA A 46 -19.71 -16.83 -1.55
CA ALA A 46 -20.52 -15.62 -1.72
C ALA A 46 -19.69 -14.36 -1.97
N MET A 47 -18.38 -14.40 -1.67
CA MET A 47 -17.49 -13.26 -1.78
C MET A 47 -16.80 -13.24 -3.15
N ARG A 48 -16.94 -12.13 -3.86
CA ARG A 48 -16.33 -11.89 -5.18
C ARG A 48 -15.80 -10.47 -5.30
N GLU A 49 -14.92 -10.25 -6.27
CA GLU A 49 -14.47 -8.91 -6.63
C GLU A 49 -15.58 -8.07 -7.25
N HIS A 50 -15.41 -6.75 -7.12
CA HIS A 50 -16.19 -5.79 -7.88
C HIS A 50 -15.85 -5.93 -9.36
N THR A 51 -16.89 -5.89 -10.18
CA THR A 51 -16.73 -5.53 -11.58
C THR A 51 -16.32 -4.06 -11.70
N LEU A 52 -15.82 -3.67 -12.89
CA LEU A 52 -15.51 -2.27 -13.17
C LEU A 52 -16.73 -1.35 -12.95
N GLU A 53 -17.93 -1.81 -13.36
CA GLU A 53 -19.17 -1.05 -13.19
C GLU A 53 -19.53 -0.85 -11.71
N GLU A 54 -19.45 -1.92 -10.90
CA GLU A 54 -19.72 -1.85 -9.46
C GLU A 54 -18.70 -0.97 -8.73
N ALA A 55 -17.42 -1.06 -9.09
CA ALA A 55 -16.38 -0.19 -8.52
C ALA A 55 -16.63 1.28 -8.86
N ASN A 56 -17.08 1.59 -10.09
CA ASN A 56 -17.49 2.94 -10.48
C ASN A 56 -18.69 3.42 -9.64
N ALA A 57 -19.71 2.57 -9.48
CA ALA A 57 -20.89 2.89 -8.70
C ALA A 57 -20.55 3.21 -7.24
N VAL A 58 -19.62 2.47 -6.62
CA VAL A 58 -19.15 2.78 -5.26
C VAL A 58 -18.45 4.14 -5.19
N VAL A 59 -17.59 4.47 -6.16
CA VAL A 59 -16.95 5.80 -6.20
C VAL A 59 -18.00 6.92 -6.33
N ASP A 60 -18.99 6.74 -7.20
CA ASP A 60 -20.07 7.71 -7.40
C ASP A 60 -20.88 7.90 -6.11
N THR A 61 -21.33 6.81 -5.46
CA THR A 61 -22.02 6.87 -4.15
C THR A 61 -21.19 7.61 -3.11
N VAL A 62 -19.89 7.31 -3.01
CA VAL A 62 -19.02 7.97 -2.03
C VAL A 62 -18.87 9.46 -2.31
N HIS A 63 -18.75 9.88 -3.57
CA HIS A 63 -18.67 11.30 -3.94
C HIS A 63 -19.96 12.05 -3.61
N ASP A 64 -21.12 11.47 -3.93
CA ASP A 64 -22.42 12.07 -3.61
C ASP A 64 -22.59 12.25 -2.09
N TRP A 65 -22.23 11.22 -1.31
CA TRP A 65 -22.28 11.30 0.15
C TRP A 65 -21.23 12.24 0.75
N GLN A 66 -20.04 12.36 0.14
CA GLN A 66 -19.05 13.35 0.56
C GLN A 66 -19.62 14.76 0.52
N ASP A 67 -20.30 15.11 -0.56
CA ASP A 67 -20.90 16.44 -0.73
C ASP A 67 -22.10 16.65 0.21
N LEU A 68 -22.88 15.59 0.45
CA LEU A 68 -23.98 15.63 1.43
C LEU A 68 -23.45 15.84 2.86
N PHE A 69 -22.45 15.07 3.31
CA PHE A 69 -21.82 15.26 4.62
C PHE A 69 -21.23 16.65 4.76
N LYS A 70 -20.52 17.14 3.74
CA LYS A 70 -19.97 18.49 3.75
C LYS A 70 -21.05 19.56 3.91
N THR A 71 -22.22 19.34 3.29
CA THR A 71 -23.36 20.27 3.38
C THR A 71 -24.05 20.22 4.74
N VAL A 72 -24.21 19.03 5.33
CA VAL A 72 -25.02 18.83 6.54
C VAL A 72 -24.20 18.98 7.82
N VAL A 73 -23.00 18.39 7.89
CA VAL A 73 -22.13 18.39 9.09
C VAL A 73 -20.92 19.31 8.96
N GLY A 74 -20.68 19.91 7.78
CA GLY A 74 -19.65 20.92 7.57
C GLY A 74 -18.27 20.40 7.15
N HIS A 75 -18.09 19.08 7.08
CA HIS A 75 -16.87 18.45 6.56
C HIS A 75 -17.19 17.18 5.79
N ARG A 76 -16.23 16.70 4.99
CA ARG A 76 -16.33 15.38 4.34
C ARG A 76 -16.08 14.31 5.39
N MET A 77 -16.93 13.29 5.42
CA MET A 77 -16.81 12.19 6.38
C MET A 77 -16.54 10.85 5.69
N VAL A 78 -17.07 10.58 4.50
CA VAL A 78 -16.83 9.32 3.78
C VAL A 78 -15.79 9.47 2.68
N PHE A 79 -14.95 8.46 2.43
CA PHE A 79 -13.89 8.52 1.44
C PHE A 79 -13.67 7.15 0.82
N ALA A 80 -13.43 7.10 -0.50
CA ALA A 80 -13.15 5.86 -1.21
C ALA A 80 -11.64 5.61 -1.20
N ALA A 81 -11.24 4.35 -0.99
CA ALA A 81 -9.85 3.91 -1.10
C ALA A 81 -9.25 4.29 -2.45
N ASP A 82 -7.95 4.60 -2.47
CA ASP A 82 -7.20 4.86 -3.69
C ASP A 82 -7.28 3.66 -4.67
N GLU A 83 -7.44 2.46 -4.13
CA GLU A 83 -7.67 1.23 -4.89
C GLU A 83 -8.88 1.32 -5.84
N TYR A 84 -9.98 1.97 -5.44
CA TYR A 84 -11.12 2.14 -6.33
C TYR A 84 -10.80 3.02 -7.54
N TYR A 85 -10.00 4.07 -7.38
CA TYR A 85 -9.59 4.93 -8.49
C TYR A 85 -8.66 4.18 -9.45
N LEU A 86 -7.77 3.34 -8.91
CA LEU A 86 -6.93 2.45 -9.72
C LEU A 86 -7.74 1.39 -10.46
N MET A 87 -8.71 0.74 -9.80
CA MET A 87 -9.61 -0.24 -10.43
C MET A 87 -10.44 0.37 -11.55
N THR A 88 -10.90 1.61 -11.35
CA THR A 88 -11.80 2.30 -12.29
C THR A 88 -11.08 3.08 -13.39
N GLY A 89 -9.78 3.31 -13.24
CA GLY A 89 -9.00 4.21 -14.10
C GLY A 89 -9.40 5.68 -13.96
N ARG A 90 -10.13 6.05 -12.89
CA ARG A 90 -10.49 7.43 -12.59
C ARG A 90 -9.28 8.16 -12.00
N PRO A 91 -9.13 9.49 -12.23
CA PRO A 91 -8.09 10.25 -11.57
C PRO A 91 -8.31 10.25 -10.05
N PHE A 92 -7.23 10.22 -9.27
CA PHE A 92 -7.31 10.43 -7.83
C PHE A 92 -7.90 11.82 -7.52
N PRO A 93 -8.66 11.98 -6.43
CA PRO A 93 -9.05 13.29 -5.92
C PRO A 93 -7.85 14.22 -5.67
N ASP A 94 -8.12 15.52 -5.67
CA ASP A 94 -7.15 16.53 -5.22
C ASP A 94 -6.83 16.38 -3.73
N ALA A 95 -5.65 16.85 -3.31
CA ALA A 95 -5.18 16.72 -1.93
C ALA A 95 -6.18 17.27 -0.88
N ASP A 96 -6.81 18.41 -1.18
CA ASP A 96 -7.80 19.06 -0.30
C ASP A 96 -9.06 18.21 -0.07
N THR A 97 -9.33 17.26 -0.96
CA THR A 97 -10.47 16.35 -0.80
C THR A 97 -10.25 15.40 0.36
N TYR A 98 -9.00 15.00 0.65
CA TYR A 98 -8.63 14.01 1.67
C TYR A 98 -8.60 14.53 3.13
N ALA A 99 -9.03 15.78 3.36
CA ALA A 99 -9.16 16.36 4.70
C ALA A 99 -7.93 16.17 5.61
N GLY A 100 -6.72 16.36 5.06
CA GLY A 100 -5.48 16.22 5.84
C GLY A 100 -4.90 14.80 5.91
N PHE A 101 -5.42 13.85 5.13
CA PHE A 101 -4.89 12.49 5.00
C PHE A 101 -4.97 11.66 6.29
N GLU A 102 -5.96 11.92 7.14
CA GLU A 102 -6.13 11.23 8.44
C GLU A 102 -6.30 9.71 8.29
N MET A 103 -6.82 9.25 7.15
CA MET A 103 -7.07 7.84 6.85
C MET A 103 -6.02 7.22 5.91
N HIS A 104 -4.79 7.75 5.90
CA HIS A 104 -3.71 7.23 5.06
C HIS A 104 -3.49 5.72 5.26
N GLU A 105 -3.61 5.21 6.49
CA GLU A 105 -3.46 3.79 6.81
C GLU A 105 -4.60 2.90 6.24
N ASP A 106 -5.78 3.48 5.99
CA ASP A 106 -6.92 2.77 5.40
C ASP A 106 -6.89 2.75 3.85
N GLY A 107 -5.75 3.14 3.26
CA GLY A 107 -5.59 3.20 1.80
C GLY A 107 -6.17 4.46 1.17
N ILE A 108 -6.38 5.53 1.94
CA ILE A 108 -7.01 6.78 1.49
C ILE A 108 -5.95 7.86 1.29
N GLY A 109 -5.74 8.30 0.04
CA GLY A 109 -4.80 9.37 -0.30
C GLY A 109 -3.32 8.97 -0.29
N MET A 110 -3.03 7.66 -0.27
CA MET A 110 -1.67 7.13 -0.37
C MET A 110 -0.96 7.56 -1.66
N ALA A 111 -1.63 7.45 -2.80
CA ALA A 111 -1.06 7.81 -4.09
C ALA A 111 -0.75 9.31 -4.14
N ARG A 112 -1.71 10.15 -3.71
CA ARG A 112 -1.55 11.61 -3.74
C ARG A 112 -0.44 12.08 -2.79
N THR A 113 -0.36 11.50 -1.59
CA THR A 113 0.76 11.71 -0.67
C THR A 113 2.08 11.37 -1.34
N PHE A 114 2.18 10.17 -1.92
CA PHE A 114 3.41 9.69 -2.56
C PHE A 114 3.85 10.62 -3.69
N GLU A 115 2.93 11.06 -4.53
CA GLU A 115 3.21 12.02 -5.62
C GLU A 115 3.76 13.35 -5.09
N MET A 116 3.16 13.90 -4.02
CA MET A 116 3.63 15.16 -3.41
C MET A 116 5.03 15.01 -2.81
N GLU A 117 5.27 13.91 -2.11
CA GLU A 117 6.57 13.56 -1.53
C GLU A 117 7.63 13.38 -2.61
N PHE A 118 7.32 12.63 -3.66
CA PHE A 118 8.24 12.33 -4.76
C PHE A 118 8.60 13.60 -5.53
N SER A 119 7.61 14.44 -5.85
CA SER A 119 7.81 15.72 -6.56
C SER A 119 8.48 16.82 -5.71
N GLY A 120 8.66 16.61 -4.40
CA GLY A 120 9.30 17.58 -3.52
C GLY A 120 8.41 18.76 -3.14
N LYS A 121 7.09 18.59 -3.25
CA LYS A 121 6.12 19.55 -2.72
C LYS A 121 6.05 19.51 -1.19
N VAL A 122 6.45 18.39 -0.60
CA VAL A 122 6.57 18.20 0.86
C VAL A 122 7.93 17.58 1.19
N ASP A 123 8.51 18.02 2.30
CA ASP A 123 9.83 17.56 2.78
C ASP A 123 9.72 16.59 3.98
N THR A 124 8.53 16.49 4.57
CA THR A 124 8.23 15.54 5.65
C THR A 124 7.28 14.49 5.10
N PRO A 125 7.58 13.19 5.25
CA PRO A 125 6.65 12.15 4.85
C PRO A 125 5.32 12.29 5.57
N VAL A 126 4.20 12.11 4.86
CA VAL A 126 2.90 11.92 5.51
C VAL A 126 2.89 10.46 5.97
N GLY A 127 3.48 10.23 7.13
CA GLY A 127 3.67 8.89 7.68
C GLY A 127 2.45 8.38 8.45
N PRO A 128 2.46 7.08 8.81
CA PRO A 128 1.49 6.51 9.75
C PRO A 128 1.41 7.38 11.00
N GLN A 129 0.24 7.95 11.25
CA GLN A 129 -0.04 8.60 12.52
C GLN A 129 -0.08 7.49 13.57
N ALA A 130 0.53 7.71 14.75
CA ALA A 130 0.54 6.70 15.81
C ALA A 130 -0.91 6.26 16.12
N GLY A 131 -1.29 5.08 15.64
CA GLY A 131 -2.67 4.63 15.57
C GLY A 131 -2.77 3.10 15.55
N PHE A 132 -4.00 2.62 15.76
CA PHE A 132 -4.37 1.22 16.02
C PHE A 132 -3.97 0.23 14.90
N PHE A 133 -3.63 0.70 13.69
CA PHE A 133 -3.31 -0.12 12.53
C PHE A 133 -1.81 -0.15 12.15
N ALA A 134 -0.94 0.43 12.97
CA ALA A 134 0.48 0.08 12.94
C ALA A 134 0.58 -1.44 13.15
N SER A 135 1.10 -2.17 12.14
CA SER A 135 1.18 -3.63 12.07
C SER A 135 1.21 -4.28 13.46
N VAL A 136 0.06 -4.79 13.90
CA VAL A 136 0.00 -5.62 15.10
C VAL A 136 0.40 -7.01 14.65
N ASP A 137 1.40 -7.60 15.31
CA ASP A 137 1.82 -8.98 15.07
C ASP A 137 0.59 -9.87 14.89
N GLY A 138 0.52 -10.53 13.74
CA GLY A 138 -0.42 -11.63 13.55
C GLY A 138 -0.23 -12.61 14.70
N ALA A 139 -1.34 -13.11 15.25
CA ALA A 139 -1.27 -14.01 16.40
C ALA A 139 -0.30 -15.17 16.07
N PRO A 140 0.69 -15.46 16.94
CA PRO A 140 1.51 -16.65 16.77
C PRO A 140 0.62 -17.89 16.71
N ALA A 141 1.13 -19.01 16.19
CA ALA A 141 0.39 -20.26 16.06
C ALA A 141 -0.27 -20.75 17.37
N GLU A 142 0.17 -20.22 18.51
CA GLU A 142 -0.33 -20.49 19.87
C GLU A 142 -1.54 -19.62 20.30
N GLY A 143 -2.00 -18.70 19.45
CA GLY A 143 -3.22 -17.91 19.62
C GLY A 143 -3.07 -16.61 20.42
N TYR A 144 -4.18 -15.86 20.52
CA TYR A 144 -4.29 -14.50 21.09
C TYR A 144 -3.88 -14.31 22.58
N ARG A 145 -3.39 -15.35 23.26
CA ARG A 145 -3.01 -15.31 24.70
C ARG A 145 -1.52 -15.56 24.97
N ALA A 146 -0.66 -15.48 23.96
CA ALA A 146 0.78 -15.53 24.18
C ALA A 146 1.26 -14.28 24.98
N PRO A 147 2.14 -14.42 25.98
CA PRO A 147 2.68 -13.28 26.73
C PRO A 147 3.45 -12.34 25.80
N ARG A 148 3.01 -11.07 25.69
CA ARG A 148 3.66 -10.05 24.86
C ARG A 148 4.79 -9.37 25.63
N ASN A 149 5.89 -9.06 24.95
CA ASN A 149 6.98 -8.26 25.50
C ASN A 149 6.55 -6.78 25.50
N PRO A 150 6.38 -6.13 26.68
CA PRO A 150 5.87 -4.77 26.78
C PRO A 150 6.82 -3.68 26.24
N ALA A 151 8.02 -4.05 25.77
CA ALA A 151 8.95 -3.12 25.13
C ALA A 151 8.52 -2.71 23.69
N GLY A 152 7.63 -3.48 23.05
CA GLY A 152 7.17 -3.22 21.67
C GLY A 152 6.27 -1.98 21.50
N ASP A 153 5.64 -1.51 22.57
CA ASP A 153 4.67 -0.40 22.54
C ASP A 153 5.31 1.00 22.71
N THR A 154 6.64 1.09 22.80
CA THR A 154 7.31 2.34 23.20
C THR A 154 7.85 3.20 22.06
N GLY A 155 7.56 2.89 20.79
CA GLY A 155 7.96 3.73 19.65
C GLY A 155 9.48 3.88 19.46
N LEU A 156 10.29 3.18 20.24
CA LEU A 156 11.75 3.08 20.10
C LEU A 156 12.07 1.79 19.35
N ARG A 157 11.94 1.83 18.02
CA ARG A 157 12.47 0.77 17.16
C ARG A 157 13.99 0.89 17.14
N GLY A 158 14.66 0.05 17.93
CA GLY A 158 16.10 -0.07 17.92
C GLY A 158 16.59 -0.53 16.55
N CYS A 159 17.56 0.18 15.99
CA CYS A 159 18.34 -0.26 14.84
C CYS A 159 18.88 -1.67 15.15
N GLY A 160 18.46 -2.67 14.36
CA GLY A 160 18.88 -4.06 14.53
C GLY A 160 20.41 -4.17 14.53
N GLY A 161 20.95 -4.80 15.58
CA GLY A 161 22.36 -5.10 15.69
C GLY A 161 22.77 -6.23 14.74
N ASP A 162 23.95 -6.07 14.15
CA ASP A 162 24.59 -7.01 13.24
C ASP A 162 24.76 -8.40 13.85
N ALA A 163 23.99 -9.37 13.37
CA ALA A 163 24.31 -10.79 13.54
C ALA A 163 25.17 -11.23 12.35
N VAL A 164 26.47 -11.45 12.62
CA VAL A 164 27.46 -11.85 11.62
C VAL A 164 27.24 -13.33 11.27
N THR A 165 26.69 -13.61 10.09
CA THR A 165 26.68 -14.93 9.45
C THR A 165 27.71 -14.97 8.32
N GLU A 166 28.39 -16.11 8.18
CA GLU A 166 29.50 -16.35 7.25
C GLU A 166 29.12 -16.00 5.79
N GLY A 167 29.69 -14.91 5.28
CA GLY A 167 29.25 -14.26 4.05
C GLY A 167 29.75 -14.92 2.77
N SER A 168 28.81 -15.34 1.92
CA SER A 168 29.06 -15.36 0.48
C SER A 168 29.27 -13.92 -0.01
N VAL A 169 30.38 -13.65 -0.70
CA VAL A 169 30.67 -12.31 -1.24
C VAL A 169 29.71 -12.05 -2.41
N GLN A 170 28.58 -11.40 -2.13
CA GLN A 170 27.70 -10.91 -3.19
C GLN A 170 28.26 -9.60 -3.74
N LEU A 171 28.67 -9.61 -5.01
CA LEU A 171 29.07 -8.41 -5.73
C LEU A 171 27.86 -7.47 -5.84
N ARG A 172 27.93 -6.32 -5.16
CA ARG A 172 26.90 -5.28 -5.28
C ARG A 172 27.04 -4.53 -6.60
N PRO A 173 25.93 -4.21 -7.29
CA PRO A 173 25.94 -3.32 -8.44
C PRO A 173 26.64 -1.98 -8.15
N ARG A 174 27.18 -1.34 -9.19
CA ARG A 174 27.71 0.03 -9.08
C ARG A 174 26.58 1.01 -8.74
N ALA A 175 26.90 2.10 -8.05
CA ALA A 175 25.93 3.14 -7.73
C ALA A 175 25.22 3.70 -8.99
N SER A 176 25.96 3.83 -10.10
CA SER A 176 25.47 4.33 -11.40
C SER A 176 24.83 3.24 -12.28
N ALA A 177 24.55 2.04 -11.75
CA ALA A 177 23.91 0.99 -12.53
C ALA A 177 22.41 1.31 -12.76
N PRO A 178 21.81 0.82 -13.86
CA PRO A 178 20.37 0.98 -14.08
C PRO A 178 19.55 0.46 -12.90
N ILE A 179 18.44 1.13 -12.63
CA ILE A 179 17.59 0.93 -11.46
C ILE A 179 16.27 0.29 -11.87
N GLY A 180 15.88 -0.77 -11.17
CA GLY A 180 14.54 -1.37 -11.22
C GLY A 180 13.81 -1.11 -9.91
N ILE A 181 12.64 -0.47 -9.96
CA ILE A 181 11.79 -0.22 -8.79
C ILE A 181 10.75 -1.33 -8.70
N LEU A 182 10.87 -2.21 -7.69
CA LEU A 182 9.91 -3.28 -7.46
C LEU A 182 8.67 -2.72 -6.76
N THR A 183 7.48 -3.10 -7.24
CA THR A 183 6.22 -2.65 -6.65
C THR A 183 5.06 -3.58 -7.03
N GLY A 184 3.94 -3.51 -6.31
CA GLY A 184 2.72 -4.22 -6.69
C GLY A 184 2.14 -3.67 -7.99
N VAL A 185 1.20 -4.40 -8.62
CA VAL A 185 0.59 -3.97 -9.89
C VAL A 185 -0.12 -2.61 -9.75
N PHE A 186 -0.78 -2.35 -8.62
CA PHE A 186 -1.39 -1.05 -8.33
C PHE A 186 -0.35 0.05 -8.07
N GLY A 187 0.72 -0.26 -7.34
CA GLY A 187 1.84 0.67 -7.17
C GLY A 187 2.48 1.05 -8.51
N ALA A 188 2.58 0.11 -9.45
CA ALA A 188 3.13 0.39 -10.78
C ALA A 188 2.30 1.41 -11.57
N GLN A 189 0.97 1.41 -11.43
CA GLN A 189 0.11 2.40 -12.08
C GLN A 189 0.36 3.82 -11.57
N VAL A 190 0.72 3.97 -10.30
CA VAL A 190 1.08 5.25 -9.68
C VAL A 190 2.52 5.66 -10.04
N LEU A 191 3.47 4.74 -9.94
CA LEU A 191 4.90 5.05 -10.09
C LEU A 191 5.32 5.26 -11.55
N THR A 192 4.70 4.56 -12.51
CA THR A 192 5.09 4.64 -13.93
C THR A 192 5.05 6.08 -14.49
N PRO A 193 3.96 6.85 -14.34
CA PRO A 193 3.93 8.23 -14.82
C PRO A 193 4.97 9.11 -14.11
N LEU A 194 5.13 8.96 -12.79
CA LEU A 194 6.11 9.73 -12.01
C LEU A 194 7.55 9.47 -12.44
N VAL A 195 7.91 8.22 -12.70
CA VAL A 195 9.24 7.85 -13.18
C VAL A 195 9.46 8.34 -14.62
N ALA A 196 8.43 8.29 -15.47
CA ALA A 196 8.50 8.80 -16.83
C ALA A 196 8.77 10.32 -16.88
N GLU A 197 8.19 11.10 -15.96
CA GLU A 197 8.42 12.54 -15.82
C GLU A 197 9.89 12.90 -15.52
N LEU A 198 10.67 11.98 -14.93
CA LEU A 198 12.10 12.20 -14.70
C LEU A 198 12.92 12.25 -16.00
N GLY A 199 12.39 11.73 -17.11
CA GLY A 199 13.09 11.66 -18.41
C GLY A 199 14.34 10.77 -18.38
N ARG A 200 14.37 9.77 -17.49
CA ARG A 200 15.49 8.85 -17.29
C ARG A 200 15.23 7.51 -17.99
N ASP A 201 16.20 7.06 -18.79
CA ASP A 201 16.18 5.75 -19.46
C ASP A 201 16.81 4.64 -18.60
N ASP A 202 17.54 5.01 -17.55
CA ASP A 202 18.21 4.10 -16.64
C ASP A 202 17.32 3.63 -15.47
N VAL A 203 16.10 4.18 -15.32
CA VAL A 203 15.15 3.83 -14.25
C VAL A 203 13.89 3.22 -14.86
N ARG A 204 13.46 2.06 -14.35
CA ARG A 204 12.17 1.44 -14.75
C ARG A 204 11.40 0.91 -13.55
N VAL A 205 10.08 0.93 -13.67
CA VAL A 205 9.17 0.28 -12.72
C VAL A 205 9.00 -1.18 -13.12
N ILE A 206 9.10 -2.09 -12.14
CA ILE A 206 8.96 -3.53 -12.30
C ILE A 206 7.78 -3.97 -11.43
N ALA A 207 6.64 -4.19 -12.07
CA ALA A 207 5.46 -4.71 -11.39
C ALA A 207 5.65 -6.18 -11.00
N VAL A 208 5.28 -6.52 -9.77
CA VAL A 208 5.28 -7.88 -9.25
C VAL A 208 3.83 -8.35 -9.10
N PRO A 209 3.32 -9.18 -10.02
CA PRO A 209 2.00 -9.79 -9.87
C PRO A 209 1.98 -10.70 -8.64
N ASN A 210 0.96 -10.55 -7.80
CA ASN A 210 0.76 -11.35 -6.59
C ASN A 210 0.10 -12.69 -6.93
N LEU A 211 0.86 -13.69 -7.38
CA LEU A 211 0.32 -15.02 -7.67
C LEU A 211 0.15 -15.86 -6.40
N PHE A 212 0.89 -15.53 -5.34
CA PHE A 212 0.82 -16.23 -4.06
C PHE A 212 -0.57 -16.14 -3.44
N PHE A 213 -1.17 -14.94 -3.38
CA PHE A 213 -2.54 -14.76 -2.89
C PHE A 213 -3.62 -14.87 -3.98
N GLY A 214 -3.27 -15.19 -5.23
CA GLY A 214 -4.26 -15.47 -6.28
C GLY A 214 -4.53 -14.36 -7.28
N GLY A 215 -3.69 -13.33 -7.34
CA GLY A 215 -3.67 -12.31 -8.40
C GLY A 215 -4.49 -11.06 -8.09
N ASN A 216 -5.49 -11.19 -7.22
CA ASN A 216 -6.55 -10.20 -7.09
C ASN A 216 -6.23 -9.10 -6.07
N THR A 217 -5.27 -9.35 -5.18
CA THR A 217 -4.72 -8.37 -4.24
C THR A 217 -3.41 -7.81 -4.81
N ALA A 218 -3.50 -6.66 -5.50
CA ALA A 218 -2.42 -6.09 -6.30
C ALA A 218 -1.59 -4.99 -5.59
N VAL A 219 -1.76 -4.83 -4.28
CA VAL A 219 -1.05 -3.84 -3.47
C VAL A 219 0.39 -4.26 -3.15
N THR A 220 1.28 -3.27 -3.00
CA THR A 220 2.71 -3.45 -2.74
C THR A 220 2.99 -4.19 -1.42
N GLY A 221 2.22 -3.92 -0.36
CA GLY A 221 2.42 -4.55 0.95
C GLY A 221 2.16 -6.06 0.99
N LEU A 222 1.52 -6.62 -0.04
CA LEU A 222 1.23 -8.05 -0.14
C LEU A 222 2.15 -8.80 -1.11
N MET A 223 3.21 -8.15 -1.62
CA MET A 223 4.24 -8.85 -2.39
C MET A 223 4.99 -9.82 -1.47
N VAL A 224 5.11 -11.07 -1.91
CA VAL A 224 5.85 -12.11 -1.17
C VAL A 224 7.18 -12.44 -1.86
N GLY A 225 8.09 -13.08 -1.14
CA GLY A 225 9.42 -13.39 -1.65
C GLY A 225 9.39 -14.34 -2.85
N GLU A 226 8.49 -15.31 -2.89
CA GLU A 226 8.31 -16.21 -4.04
C GLU A 226 8.01 -15.43 -5.34
N ASP A 227 7.06 -14.50 -5.29
CA ASP A 227 6.66 -13.70 -6.44
C ASP A 227 7.76 -12.72 -6.87
N ILE A 228 8.42 -12.09 -5.90
CA ILE A 228 9.55 -11.19 -6.15
C ILE A 228 10.72 -11.97 -6.77
N ALA A 229 11.06 -13.15 -6.23
CA ALA A 229 12.12 -13.99 -6.74
C ALA A 229 11.85 -14.44 -8.18
N ARG A 230 10.60 -14.84 -8.48
CA ARG A 230 10.17 -15.19 -9.83
C ARG A 230 10.40 -14.04 -10.81
N VAL A 231 10.01 -12.82 -10.45
CA VAL A 231 10.23 -11.64 -11.31
C VAL A 231 11.71 -11.31 -11.44
N LEU A 232 12.44 -11.20 -10.34
CA LEU A 232 13.87 -10.87 -10.32
C LEU A 232 14.76 -11.90 -11.03
N SER A 233 14.33 -13.16 -11.12
CA SER A 233 15.08 -14.20 -11.84
C SER A 233 15.31 -13.86 -13.31
N GLN A 234 14.41 -13.07 -13.91
CA GLN A 234 14.45 -12.65 -15.31
C GLN A 234 15.23 -11.35 -15.51
N GLU A 235 15.67 -10.72 -14.43
CA GLU A 235 16.25 -9.38 -14.45
C GLU A 235 17.81 -9.41 -14.40
N PRO A 236 18.51 -8.43 -15.02
CA PRO A 236 19.97 -8.40 -15.09
C PRO A 236 20.67 -8.37 -13.72
N LEU A 237 21.73 -9.17 -13.55
CA LEU A 237 22.54 -9.18 -12.32
C LEU A 237 23.25 -7.87 -12.01
N THR A 238 23.46 -7.03 -13.02
CA THR A 238 24.25 -5.80 -12.93
C THR A 238 23.44 -4.58 -12.50
N HIS A 239 22.12 -4.69 -12.38
CA HIS A 239 21.22 -3.58 -12.06
C HIS A 239 20.97 -3.48 -10.56
N ARG A 240 20.62 -2.28 -10.08
CA ARG A 240 20.15 -2.03 -8.72
C ARG A 240 18.64 -2.27 -8.67
N TYR A 241 18.15 -2.96 -7.64
CA TYR A 241 16.72 -3.19 -7.44
C TYR A 241 16.28 -2.54 -6.14
N LEU A 242 15.34 -1.61 -6.21
CA LEU A 242 14.76 -0.96 -5.03
C LEU A 242 13.53 -1.76 -4.59
N LEU A 243 13.50 -2.17 -3.33
CA LEU A 243 12.40 -2.90 -2.73
C LEU A 243 11.74 -2.05 -1.63
N PRO A 244 10.43 -1.77 -1.70
CA PRO A 244 9.73 -1.03 -0.66
C PRO A 244 9.62 -1.88 0.62
N ASP A 245 9.91 -1.28 1.77
CA ASP A 245 9.90 -1.95 3.08
C ASP A 245 8.52 -2.44 3.54
N VAL A 246 7.43 -1.91 2.99
CA VAL A 246 6.04 -2.27 3.38
C VAL A 246 5.71 -3.74 3.11
N CYS A 247 6.45 -4.42 2.22
CA CYS A 247 6.25 -5.85 1.98
C CYS A 247 7.00 -6.76 2.97
N LEU A 248 7.64 -6.17 3.99
CA LEU A 248 8.41 -6.87 5.02
C LEU A 248 7.78 -6.68 6.40
N SER A 249 7.64 -7.79 7.13
CA SER A 249 7.34 -7.82 8.56
C SER A 249 8.56 -8.39 9.29
N GLU A 250 9.20 -7.58 10.13
CA GLU A 250 10.44 -7.95 10.85
C GLU A 250 11.54 -8.51 9.93
N GLY A 251 11.68 -7.94 8.72
CA GLY A 251 12.67 -8.37 7.72
C GLY A 251 12.29 -9.64 6.94
N ARG A 252 11.05 -10.13 7.08
CA ARG A 252 10.52 -11.30 6.37
C ARG A 252 9.34 -10.94 5.48
N PHE A 253 9.21 -11.64 4.36
CA PHE A 253 8.01 -11.60 3.54
C PHE A 253 6.88 -12.43 4.18
N LEU A 254 5.64 -12.25 3.73
CA LEU A 254 4.47 -12.98 4.28
C LEU A 254 4.51 -14.50 4.05
N ASP A 255 5.30 -14.97 3.08
CA ASP A 255 5.56 -16.40 2.85
C ASP A 255 6.68 -16.97 3.75
N GLY A 256 7.22 -16.16 4.67
CA GLY A 256 8.26 -16.52 5.62
C GLY A 256 9.70 -16.43 5.09
N THR A 257 9.87 -16.15 3.80
CA THR A 257 11.20 -15.98 3.18
C THR A 257 11.84 -14.65 3.60
N THR A 258 13.14 -14.50 3.33
CA THR A 258 13.91 -13.28 3.66
C THR A 258 14.49 -12.64 2.40
N VAL A 259 14.89 -11.38 2.50
CA VAL A 259 15.54 -10.64 1.41
C VAL A 259 16.80 -11.36 0.88
N ASP A 260 17.58 -11.99 1.76
CA ASP A 260 18.80 -12.73 1.40
C ASP A 260 18.53 -13.97 0.54
N SER A 261 17.28 -14.47 0.53
CA SER A 261 16.88 -15.61 -0.29
C SER A 261 16.56 -15.25 -1.75
N LEU A 262 16.50 -13.95 -2.07
CA LEU A 262 16.18 -13.49 -3.42
C LEU A 262 17.34 -13.78 -4.40
N PRO A 263 17.02 -14.06 -5.70
CA PRO A 263 18.03 -14.39 -6.71
C PRO A 263 18.89 -13.19 -7.13
N ARG A 264 18.53 -11.98 -6.70
CA ARG A 264 19.23 -10.72 -6.97
C ARG A 264 19.28 -9.91 -5.67
N SER A 265 20.38 -9.20 -5.46
CA SER A 265 20.49 -8.26 -4.34
C SER A 265 19.53 -7.09 -4.55
N VAL A 266 18.84 -6.70 -3.48
CA VAL A 266 17.91 -5.58 -3.47
C VAL A 266 18.33 -4.57 -2.40
N GLU A 267 17.97 -3.31 -2.61
CA GLU A 267 18.12 -2.20 -1.69
C GLU A 267 16.74 -1.90 -1.10
N VAL A 268 16.57 -2.18 0.19
CA VAL A 268 15.30 -1.90 0.89
C VAL A 268 15.21 -0.41 1.18
N ILE A 269 14.12 0.22 0.76
CA ILE A 269 13.85 1.64 0.95
C ILE A 269 12.51 1.83 1.66
N ALA A 270 12.39 2.93 2.41
CA ALA A 270 11.11 3.30 3.00
C ALA A 270 10.04 3.52 1.92
N THR A 271 8.82 3.06 2.17
CA THR A 271 7.70 3.15 1.23
C THR A 271 7.09 4.55 1.22
N ASN A 272 7.85 5.54 0.76
CA ASN A 272 7.40 6.92 0.58
C ASN A 272 8.14 7.61 -0.58
N GLY A 273 7.56 8.70 -1.08
CA GLY A 273 8.07 9.39 -2.27
C GLY A 273 9.44 10.04 -2.06
N ILE A 274 9.72 10.52 -0.84
CA ILE A 274 10.99 11.16 -0.48
C ILE A 274 12.14 10.15 -0.52
N ALA A 275 11.95 8.98 0.09
CA ALA A 275 12.96 7.92 0.11
C ALA A 275 13.24 7.38 -1.29
N LEU A 276 12.20 7.20 -2.12
CA LEU A 276 12.38 6.81 -3.51
C LEU A 276 13.16 7.88 -4.28
N ARG A 277 12.78 9.17 -4.19
CA ARG A 277 13.52 10.26 -4.83
C ARG A 277 15.00 10.23 -4.44
N HIS A 278 15.30 10.15 -3.15
CA HIS A 278 16.67 10.11 -2.66
C HIS A 278 17.43 8.88 -3.19
N ALA A 279 16.84 7.68 -3.17
CA ALA A 279 17.46 6.46 -3.69
C ALA A 279 17.80 6.54 -5.19
N LEU A 280 16.99 7.28 -5.96
CA LEU A 280 17.23 7.55 -7.38
C LEU A 280 18.34 8.58 -7.62
N GLU A 281 18.61 9.48 -6.67
CA GLU A 281 19.69 10.47 -6.76
C GLU A 281 21.06 9.87 -6.41
N VAL A 282 21.10 8.80 -5.61
CA VAL A 282 22.33 8.07 -5.27
C VAL A 282 22.95 7.49 -6.55
N GLY A 283 24.16 7.95 -6.89
CA GLY A 283 24.94 7.46 -8.02
C GLY A 283 24.90 8.32 -9.28
N ARG A 284 24.26 9.50 -9.23
CA ARG A 284 24.52 10.60 -10.16
C ARG A 284 25.91 11.19 -10.01
#